data_AF-A0A1U7V922-F1
#
_entry.id   AF-A0A1U7V922-F1
#
_cell.length_a   1.000
_cell.length_b   1.000
_cell.length_c   1.000
_cell.angle_alpha   90.00
_cell.angle_beta   90.00
_cell.angle_gamma   90.00
#
_symmetry.space_group_name_H-M   'P 1'
#
loop_
_entity.id
_entity.type
_entity.pdbx_description
1 polymer ?
#
loop_
_entity_poly.entity_id
_entity_poly.type
_entity_poly.pdbx_seq_one_letter_code
_entity_poly.pdbx_strand_id
1 'polypeptide(L)'
;GHLLRNLQIGGHHSDNDFAVRGKEPKDEVQIYTWMDATLRELTDLVKEVAPEARRRDASLSFAFVYPDKRGRFVVREVGRTYSYPNGRRPDSGSKSLSELKFQIGDYLDVAITFQ
;
A
#
# COMPACT_ATOMS: atom_id res chain seq x y z
N GLY A 1 5.51 -15.10 5.25
CA GLY A 1 5.07 -13.96 6.07
C GLY A 1 5.73 -12.74 5.51
N HIS A 2 4.96 -11.91 4.82
CA HIS A 2 5.51 -10.75 4.10
C HIS A 2 5.02 -9.46 4.72
N LEU A 3 5.90 -8.48 4.57
CA LEU A 3 6.16 -7.39 5.49
C LEU A 3 5.68 -6.11 4.82
N LEU A 4 4.64 -5.48 5.38
CA LEU A 4 4.38 -4.08 5.01
C LEU A 4 5.61 -3.26 5.39
N ARG A 5 6.03 -2.32 4.54
CA ARG A 5 7.20 -1.50 4.82
C ARG A 5 6.98 -0.01 4.69
N ASN A 6 5.92 0.50 4.05
CA ASN A 6 5.77 1.96 3.90
C ASN A 6 4.31 2.42 3.96
N LEU A 7 4.04 3.42 4.80
CA LEU A 7 2.75 4.11 4.87
C LEU A 7 2.96 5.61 4.71
N GLN A 8 2.25 6.24 3.78
CA GLN A 8 2.32 7.68 3.53
C GLN A 8 0.93 8.32 3.61
N ILE A 9 0.86 9.44 4.35
CA ILE A 9 -0.29 10.34 4.30
C ILE A 9 -0.06 11.33 3.15
N GLY A 10 -0.95 11.36 2.17
CA GLY A 10 -0.77 12.10 0.91
C GLY A 10 -0.69 11.18 -0.29
N GLY A 11 0.09 11.56 -1.30
CA GLY A 11 0.36 10.74 -2.49
C GLY A 11 1.32 9.58 -2.20
N HIS A 12 1.66 8.81 -3.24
CA HIS A 12 2.68 7.78 -3.17
C HIS A 12 4.09 8.38 -3.07
N HIS A 13 5.01 7.62 -2.48
CA HIS A 13 6.44 7.93 -2.54
C HIS A 13 6.89 7.91 -4.01
N SER A 14 7.88 8.74 -4.35
CA SER A 14 8.50 8.70 -5.67
C SER A 14 9.54 7.60 -5.75
N ASP A 15 9.84 7.11 -6.97
CA ASP A 15 10.94 6.15 -7.19
C ASP A 15 12.28 6.62 -6.58
N ASN A 16 12.50 7.94 -6.56
CA ASN A 16 13.72 8.54 -6.04
C ASN A 16 13.83 8.45 -4.51
N ASP A 17 12.71 8.37 -3.80
CA ASP A 17 12.68 8.21 -2.33
C ASP A 17 13.21 6.83 -1.90
N PHE A 18 13.27 5.87 -2.83
CA PHE A 18 13.83 4.54 -2.63
C PHE A 18 15.22 4.38 -3.28
N ALA A 19 15.78 5.40 -3.93
CA ALA A 19 17.00 5.27 -4.73
C ALA A 19 18.27 5.05 -3.89
N VAL A 20 18.27 5.44 -2.61
CA VAL A 20 19.42 5.32 -1.71
C VAL A 20 19.11 4.30 -0.62
N ARG A 21 19.77 3.14 -0.70
CA ARG A 21 19.66 2.08 0.30
C ARG A 21 20.05 2.60 1.69
N GLY A 22 19.20 2.40 2.68
CA GLY A 22 19.35 2.92 4.05
C GLY A 22 18.82 4.34 4.26
N LYS A 23 18.20 4.95 3.25
CA LYS A 23 17.48 6.23 3.35
C LYS A 23 16.03 6.14 2.88
N GLU A 24 15.47 4.93 2.88
CA GLU A 24 14.05 4.71 2.63
C GLU A 24 13.19 5.50 3.65
N PRO A 25 11.92 5.80 3.32
CA PRO A 25 11.00 6.51 4.21
C PRO A 25 10.99 5.90 5.62
N LYS A 26 11.00 6.77 6.65
CA LYS A 26 11.13 6.33 8.06
C LYS A 26 9.81 5.87 8.68
N ASP A 27 8.69 6.17 8.04
CA ASP A 27 7.34 5.85 8.52
C ASP A 27 6.95 4.42 8.08
N GLU A 28 7.80 3.47 8.45
CA GLU A 28 7.71 2.05 8.08
C GLU A 28 6.94 1.25 9.15
N VAL A 29 5.89 0.51 8.73
CA VAL A 29 5.12 -0.38 9.61
C VAL A 29 5.21 -1.80 9.12
N GLN A 30 5.79 -2.67 9.95
CA GLN A 30 5.93 -4.10 9.71
C GLN A 30 4.61 -4.83 9.98
N ILE A 31 4.02 -5.43 8.95
CA ILE A 31 2.81 -6.26 9.10
C ILE A 31 3.10 -7.64 8.54
N TYR A 32 2.73 -8.68 9.28
CA TYR A 32 2.84 -10.06 8.83
C TYR A 32 1.54 -10.49 8.17
N THR A 33 1.58 -10.72 6.86
CA THR A 33 0.42 -11.20 6.11
C THR A 33 0.77 -12.32 5.12
N TRP A 34 -0.27 -12.87 4.49
CA TRP A 34 -0.24 -13.97 3.54
C TRP A 34 -0.64 -13.50 2.13
N MET A 35 -0.36 -14.32 1.11
CA MET A 35 -0.59 -13.96 -0.30
C MET A 35 -2.07 -13.88 -0.68
N ASP A 36 -2.95 -14.49 0.10
CA ASP A 36 -4.40 -14.42 -0.05
C ASP A 36 -5.02 -13.17 0.60
N ALA A 37 -4.25 -12.40 1.36
CA ALA A 37 -4.73 -11.16 1.97
C ALA A 37 -5.19 -10.16 0.92
N THR A 38 -6.36 -9.58 1.16
CA THR A 38 -7.06 -8.66 0.27
C THR A 38 -6.70 -7.21 0.58
N LEU A 39 -6.83 -6.32 -0.41
CA LEU A 39 -6.66 -4.87 -0.17
C LEU A 39 -7.62 -4.35 0.91
N ARG A 40 -8.78 -4.99 1.11
CA ARG A 40 -9.70 -4.68 2.22
C ARG A 40 -9.07 -4.98 3.58
N GLU A 41 -8.54 -6.18 3.77
CA GLU A 41 -7.88 -6.54 5.04
C GLU A 41 -6.67 -5.63 5.31
N LEU A 42 -5.89 -5.31 4.27
CA LEU A 42 -4.78 -4.36 4.40
C LEU A 42 -5.27 -2.94 4.74
N THR A 43 -6.41 -2.51 4.21
CA THR A 43 -7.03 -1.22 4.58
C THR A 43 -7.37 -1.18 6.06
N ASP A 44 -7.93 -2.27 6.59
CA ASP A 44 -8.33 -2.33 7.99
C ASP A 44 -7.11 -2.36 8.92
N LEU A 45 -6.03 -3.05 8.52
CA LEU A 45 -4.74 -2.98 9.22
C LEU A 45 -4.12 -1.58 9.18
N VAL A 46 -4.17 -0.88 8.04
CA VAL A 46 -3.67 0.50 7.94
C VAL A 46 -4.42 1.43 8.88
N LYS A 47 -5.74 1.25 9.07
CA LYS A 47 -6.51 2.04 10.02
C LYS A 47 -6.02 1.86 11.46
N GLU A 48 -5.53 0.67 11.83
CA GLU A 48 -5.01 0.42 13.18
C GLU A 48 -3.82 1.32 13.51
N VAL A 49 -2.95 1.58 12.52
CA VAL A 49 -1.70 2.32 12.68
C VAL A 49 -1.76 3.78 12.23
N ALA A 50 -2.66 4.13 11.30
CA ALA A 50 -2.92 5.50 10.85
C ALA A 50 -4.40 5.87 11.02
N PRO A 51 -4.76 6.55 12.13
CA PRO A 51 -6.14 6.95 12.41
C PRO A 51 -6.82 7.77 11.31
N GLU A 52 -6.05 8.52 10.52
CA GLU A 52 -6.54 9.34 9.42
C GLU A 52 -7.23 8.49 8.33
N ALA A 53 -6.80 7.24 8.15
CA ALA A 53 -7.44 6.30 7.23
C ALA A 53 -8.86 5.92 7.67
N ARG A 54 -9.29 6.21 8.91
CA ARG A 54 -10.66 5.98 9.40
C ARG A 54 -11.65 7.06 8.98
N ARG A 55 -11.18 8.17 8.39
CA ARG A 55 -12.06 9.26 7.96
C ARG A 55 -12.98 8.78 6.83
N ARG A 56 -14.22 9.28 6.83
CA ARG A 56 -15.25 8.87 5.86
C ARG A 56 -14.91 9.21 4.41
N ASP A 57 -14.17 10.29 4.22
CA ASP A 57 -13.68 10.81 2.94
C ASP A 57 -12.30 10.23 2.54
N ALA A 58 -11.71 9.35 3.34
CA ALA A 58 -10.41 8.79 3.04
C ALA A 58 -10.48 7.69 1.96
N SER A 59 -9.53 7.76 1.02
CA SER A 59 -9.23 6.71 0.06
C SER A 59 -7.78 6.27 0.21
N LEU A 60 -7.54 4.96 0.12
CA LEU A 60 -6.23 4.36 0.25
C LEU A 60 -5.81 3.81 -1.11
N SER A 61 -4.76 4.37 -1.67
CA SER A 61 -4.14 3.89 -2.91
C SER A 61 -2.98 2.98 -2.55
N PHE A 62 -2.91 1.80 -3.16
CA PHE A 62 -1.91 0.78 -2.90
C PHE A 62 -0.97 0.68 -4.10
N ALA A 63 0.33 0.67 -3.84
CA ALA A 63 1.36 0.49 -4.86
C ALA A 63 2.42 -0.51 -4.41
N PHE A 64 2.87 -1.37 -5.32
CA PHE A 64 4.04 -2.21 -5.07
C PHE A 64 5.30 -1.42 -5.39
N VAL A 65 6.32 -1.56 -4.55
CA VAL A 65 7.64 -0.97 -4.75
C VAL A 65 8.66 -2.09 -4.83
N TYR A 66 9.34 -2.19 -5.97
CA TYR A 66 10.28 -3.28 -6.24
C TYR A 66 11.38 -2.83 -7.21
N PRO A 67 12.58 -3.45 -7.18
CA PRO A 67 13.64 -3.10 -8.10
C PRO A 67 13.33 -3.55 -9.54
N ASP A 68 13.54 -2.67 -10.51
CA ASP A 68 13.58 -3.01 -11.92
C ASP A 68 14.83 -3.82 -12.27
N LYS A 69 14.94 -4.28 -13.52
CA LYS A 69 16.11 -5.04 -14.02
C LYS A 69 17.43 -4.28 -13.91
N ARG A 70 17.40 -2.96 -13.70
CA ARG A 70 18.56 -2.07 -13.56
C ARG A 70 18.84 -1.74 -12.09
N GLY A 71 18.12 -2.35 -11.16
CA GLY A 71 18.25 -2.14 -9.72
C GLY A 71 17.64 -0.82 -9.22
N ARG A 72 16.85 -0.12 -10.03
CA ARG A 72 16.13 1.08 -9.60
C ARG A 72 14.75 0.68 -9.09
N PHE A 73 14.35 1.20 -7.95
CA PHE A 73 13.00 0.95 -7.46
C PHE A 73 11.96 1.59 -8.36
N VAL A 74 10.85 0.89 -8.53
CA VAL A 74 9.68 1.31 -9.30
C VAL A 74 8.48 1.24 -8.36
N VAL A 75 7.72 2.31 -8.30
CA VAL A 75 6.42 2.37 -7.63
C VAL A 75 5.30 2.11 -8.64
N ARG A 76 4.53 1.04 -8.44
CA ARG A 76 3.43 0.65 -9.34
C ARG A 76 2.12 0.56 -8.57
N GLU A 77 1.21 1.50 -8.82
CA GLU A 77 -0.16 1.45 -8.29
C GLU A 77 -0.87 0.16 -8.74
N VAL A 78 -1.52 -0.53 -7.81
CA VAL A 78 -2.17 -1.84 -8.03
C VAL A 78 -3.66 -1.84 -7.71
N GLY A 79 -4.13 -0.88 -6.92
CA GLY A 79 -5.53 -0.77 -6.58
C GLY A 79 -5.80 0.32 -5.56
N ARG A 80 -7.08 0.64 -5.40
CA ARG A 80 -7.55 1.62 -4.43
C ARG A 80 -8.71 1.04 -3.64
N THR A 81 -8.78 1.39 -2.36
CA THR A 81 -9.95 1.16 -1.51
C THR A 81 -10.46 2.47 -0.94
N TYR A 82 -11.71 2.44 -0.48
CA TYR A 82 -12.24 3.49 0.37
C TYR A 82 -12.25 3.03 1.82
N SER A 83 -12.07 3.98 2.74
CA SER A 83 -12.13 3.72 4.18
C SER A 83 -13.40 2.96 4.55
N TYR A 84 -14.53 3.38 3.96
CA TYR A 84 -15.80 2.67 4.04
C TYR A 84 -16.19 2.20 2.64
N PRO A 85 -16.37 0.88 2.42
CA PRO A 85 -16.86 0.36 1.15
C PRO A 85 -18.23 0.96 0.82
N ASN A 86 -18.48 1.19 -0.46
CA ASN A 86 -19.76 1.68 -0.96
C ASN A 86 -20.13 0.93 -2.24
N GLY A 87 -21.26 0.22 -2.25
CA GLY A 87 -21.71 -0.52 -3.43
C GLY A 87 -21.96 0.34 -4.66
N ARG A 88 -22.14 1.66 -4.49
CA ARG A 88 -22.25 2.63 -5.61
C ARG A 88 -20.89 3.11 -6.13
N ARG A 89 -19.81 2.81 -5.41
CA ARG A 89 -18.45 3.23 -5.74
C ARG A 89 -17.52 2.02 -5.71
N PRO A 90 -17.41 1.28 -6.83
CA PRO A 90 -16.55 0.12 -6.93
C PRO A 90 -15.11 0.45 -6.53
N ASP A 91 -14.47 -0.47 -5.81
CA ASP A 91 -13.08 -0.37 -5.41
C ASP A 91 -12.38 -1.72 -5.62
N SER A 92 -11.07 -1.77 -5.34
CA SER A 92 -10.27 -2.98 -5.51
C SER A 92 -10.18 -3.83 -4.25
N GLY A 93 -11.08 -3.63 -3.27
CA GLY A 93 -10.98 -4.22 -1.94
C GLY A 93 -10.96 -5.75 -1.92
N SER A 94 -11.61 -6.41 -2.88
CA SER A 94 -11.64 -7.88 -2.97
C SER A 94 -10.37 -8.50 -3.57
N LYS A 95 -9.48 -7.71 -4.18
CA LYS A 95 -8.29 -8.24 -4.83
C LYS A 95 -7.26 -8.65 -3.80
N SER A 96 -6.74 -9.87 -3.93
CA SER A 96 -5.66 -10.37 -3.08
C SER A 96 -4.27 -9.93 -3.56
N LEU A 97 -3.27 -10.03 -2.68
CA LEU A 97 -1.87 -9.84 -3.04
C LEU A 97 -1.43 -10.79 -4.17
N SER A 98 -1.90 -12.04 -4.16
CA SER A 98 -1.60 -13.02 -5.20
C SER A 98 -2.22 -12.65 -6.56
N GLU A 99 -3.47 -12.20 -6.59
CA GLU A 99 -4.14 -11.74 -7.81
C GLU A 99 -3.46 -10.50 -8.40
N LEU A 100 -2.92 -9.63 -7.54
CA LEU A 100 -2.18 -8.44 -7.93
C LEU A 100 -0.71 -8.72 -8.30
N LYS A 101 -0.27 -9.98 -8.18
CA LYS A 101 1.08 -10.46 -8.48
C LYS A 101 2.17 -9.87 -7.58
N PHE A 102 1.85 -9.70 -6.29
CA PHE A 102 2.85 -9.34 -5.28
C PHE A 102 3.93 -10.43 -5.23
N GLN A 103 5.18 -10.04 -5.02
CA GLN A 103 6.29 -10.97 -4.83
C GLN A 103 6.92 -10.81 -3.45
N ILE A 104 7.45 -11.93 -2.96
CA ILE A 104 8.24 -11.93 -1.74
C ILE A 104 9.45 -11.02 -1.94
N GLY A 105 9.52 -9.96 -1.14
CA GLY A 105 10.58 -8.96 -1.21
C GLY A 105 10.14 -7.61 -1.80
N ASP A 106 8.96 -7.56 -2.42
CA ASP A 106 8.33 -6.29 -2.78
C ASP A 106 7.95 -5.53 -1.49
N TYR A 107 7.99 -4.20 -1.56
CA TYR A 107 7.33 -3.37 -0.58
C TYR A 107 5.92 -3.05 -1.04
N LEU A 108 5.04 -2.78 -0.07
CA LEU A 108 3.74 -2.18 -0.34
C LEU A 108 3.76 -0.77 0.24
N ASP A 109 3.52 0.19 -0.63
CA ASP A 109 3.35 1.60 -0.35
C ASP A 109 1.86 1.94 -0.34
N VAL A 110 1.41 2.63 0.70
CA VAL A 110 0.00 2.99 0.86
C VAL A 110 -0.12 4.50 1.02
N ALA A 111 -0.83 5.12 0.09
CA ALA A 111 -1.09 6.55 0.06
C ALA A 111 -2.52 6.84 0.54
N ILE A 112 -2.67 7.61 1.63
CA ILE A 112 -3.98 8.02 2.16
C ILE A 112 -4.31 9.43 1.65
N THR A 113 -5.40 9.55 0.89
CA THR A 113 -5.91 10.82 0.35
C THR A 113 -7.34 11.09 0.78
N PHE A 114 -7.74 12.36 0.85
CA PHE A 114 -9.09 12.79 1.22
C PHE A 114 -9.79 13.44 0.04
N GLN A 115 -11.11 13.26 -0.09
CA GLN A 115 -11.93 13.79 -1.19
C GLN A 115 -13.15 14.57 -0.72
#